data_AF-A0A950JMX7-F1
#
_entry.id   AF-A0A950JMX7-F1
#
_cell.length_a   1.000
_cell.length_b   1.000
_cell.length_c   1.000
_cell.angle_alpha   90.00
_cell.angle_beta   90.00
_cell.angle_gamma   90.00
#
_symmetry.space_group_name_H-M   'P 1'
#
loop_
_entity.id
_entity.type
_entity.pdbx_description
1 polymer ?
#
loop_
_entity_poly.entity_id
_entity_poly.type
_entity_poly.pdbx_seq_one_letter_code
_entity_poly.pdbx_strand_id
1 'polypeptide(L)'
;MLLIRRRRAGVHRKLGAAAMWLAGLMVILGPATALYMQRYHWGTPDSDPPFLAIQLTDIAAFAVLAFAAFARRNDSPAHKRLILLATLYISDAGFARLLGGGVHGLLGNGFWPLFASLYLANDLLILGMGAYDLMTRKRLHPAYATAAGFIFALQTAAVFLDRSPVWKPIALRLIGH
;
A
#
# COMPACT_ATOMS: atom_id res chain seq x y z
N MET A 1 -14.47 -2.80 -14.00
CA MET A 1 -14.84 -4.11 -14.61
C MET A 1 -16.01 -4.07 -15.60
N LEU A 2 -16.54 -2.91 -16.00
CA LEU A 2 -17.59 -2.78 -17.03
C LEU A 2 -17.12 -3.13 -18.47
N LEU A 3 -15.81 -3.17 -18.72
CA LEU A 3 -15.22 -3.26 -20.07
C LEU A 3 -14.99 -4.68 -20.61
N ILE A 4 -14.87 -5.69 -19.74
CA ILE A 4 -14.72 -7.09 -20.18
C ILE A 4 -16.09 -7.71 -20.50
N ARG A 5 -17.14 -7.33 -19.75
CA ARG A 5 -18.53 -7.73 -20.03
C ARG A 5 -19.08 -7.13 -21.35
N ARG A 6 -18.43 -6.07 -21.88
CA ARG A 6 -18.75 -5.40 -23.17
C ARG A 6 -17.83 -5.79 -24.34
N ARG A 7 -17.09 -6.91 -24.28
CA ARG A 7 -16.11 -7.34 -25.31
C ARG A 7 -14.99 -6.31 -25.63
N ARG A 8 -14.68 -5.34 -24.75
CA ARG A 8 -13.60 -4.34 -24.97
C ARG A 8 -12.29 -4.70 -24.28
N ALA A 9 -11.85 -5.94 -24.44
CA ALA A 9 -10.55 -6.40 -23.92
C ALA A 9 -9.37 -5.55 -24.43
N GLY A 10 -9.47 -5.03 -25.67
CA GLY A 10 -8.46 -4.13 -26.24
C GLY A 10 -8.30 -2.82 -25.46
N VAL A 11 -9.40 -2.23 -24.97
CA VAL A 11 -9.34 -1.01 -24.15
C VAL A 11 -8.72 -1.31 -22.80
N HIS A 12 -9.09 -2.43 -22.17
CA HIS A 12 -8.48 -2.84 -20.91
C HIS A 12 -6.97 -3.08 -21.05
N ARG A 13 -6.51 -3.65 -22.17
CA ARG A 13 -5.08 -3.84 -22.46
C ARG A 13 -4.34 -2.50 -22.64
N LYS A 14 -4.92 -1.55 -23.37
CA LYS A 14 -4.33 -0.20 -23.55
C LYS A 14 -4.25 0.55 -22.22
N LEU A 15 -5.34 0.59 -21.46
CA LEU A 15 -5.37 1.22 -20.13
C LEU A 15 -4.46 0.49 -19.14
N GLY A 16 -4.39 -0.84 -19.22
CA GLY A 16 -3.49 -1.64 -18.38
C GLY A 16 -2.02 -1.36 -18.68
N ALA A 17 -1.64 -1.19 -19.94
CA ALA A 17 -0.28 -0.80 -20.31
C ALA A 17 0.05 0.61 -19.80
N ALA A 18 -0.86 1.58 -19.97
CA ALA A 18 -0.68 2.93 -19.44
C ALA A 18 -0.59 2.94 -17.90
N ALA A 19 -1.44 2.17 -17.22
CA ALA A 19 -1.40 2.00 -15.77
C ALA A 19 -0.10 1.33 -15.31
N MET A 20 0.47 0.41 -16.10
CA MET A 20 1.74 -0.22 -15.76
C MET A 20 2.92 0.74 -15.89
N TRP A 21 2.92 1.58 -16.92
CA TRP A 21 3.87 2.68 -17.03
C TRP A 21 3.76 3.65 -15.85
N LEU A 22 2.53 4.04 -15.49
CA LEU A 22 2.29 4.91 -14.34
C LEU A 22 2.78 4.25 -13.04
N ALA A 23 2.49 2.96 -12.83
CA ALA A 23 2.97 2.24 -11.66
C ALA A 23 4.51 2.21 -11.59
N GLY A 24 5.19 1.99 -12.72
CA GLY A 24 6.66 2.08 -12.80
C GLY A 24 7.17 3.48 -12.42
N LEU A 25 6.49 4.52 -12.89
CA LEU A 25 6.81 5.91 -12.52
C LEU A 25 6.57 6.17 -11.02
N MET A 26 5.48 5.67 -10.44
CA MET A 26 5.18 5.79 -9.01
C MET A 26 6.24 5.14 -8.13
N VAL A 27 6.81 3.99 -8.56
CA VAL A 27 7.88 3.30 -7.83
C VAL A 27 9.16 4.15 -7.75
N ILE A 28 9.40 5.02 -8.72
CA ILE A 28 10.55 5.92 -8.73
C ILE A 28 10.21 7.25 -8.02
N LEU A 29 9.10 7.87 -8.41
CA LEU A 29 8.72 9.20 -7.91
C LEU A 29 8.28 9.18 -6.45
N GLY A 30 7.65 8.10 -5.97
CA GLY A 30 7.21 8.00 -4.59
C GLY A 30 8.37 8.15 -3.60
N PRO A 31 9.38 7.26 -3.64
CA PRO A 31 10.57 7.36 -2.78
C PRO A 31 11.34 8.67 -2.99
N ALA A 32 11.51 9.12 -4.23
CA ALA A 32 12.22 10.36 -4.52
C ALA A 32 11.51 11.58 -3.89
N THR A 33 10.19 11.64 -3.98
CA THR A 33 9.39 12.72 -3.39
C THR A 33 9.41 12.65 -1.87
N ALA A 34 9.28 11.45 -1.30
CA ALA A 34 9.35 11.24 0.16
C ALA A 34 10.68 11.73 0.74
N LEU A 35 11.81 11.32 0.13
CA LEU A 35 13.15 11.76 0.53
C LEU A 35 13.33 13.26 0.35
N TYR A 36 12.92 13.80 -0.80
CA TYR A 36 13.03 15.23 -1.08
C TYR A 36 12.25 16.07 -0.08
N MET A 37 10.99 15.71 0.22
CA MET A 37 10.15 16.47 1.14
C MET A 37 10.67 16.43 2.56
N GLN A 38 11.19 15.28 3.02
CA GLN A 38 11.80 15.17 4.35
C GLN A 38 13.09 15.97 4.46
N ARG A 39 13.90 16.00 3.41
CA ARG A 39 15.10 16.85 3.34
C ARG A 39 14.75 18.34 3.29
N TYR A 40 13.75 18.71 2.49
CA TYR A 40 13.37 20.11 2.27
C TYR A 40 12.77 20.75 3.53
N HIS A 41 11.98 20.00 4.29
CA HIS A 41 11.37 20.46 5.55
C HIS A 41 12.22 20.13 6.78
N TRP A 42 13.46 19.69 6.61
CA TRP A 42 14.30 19.28 7.73
C TRP A 42 14.45 20.41 8.77
N GLY A 43 14.21 20.07 10.04
CA GLY A 43 14.24 21.03 11.15
C GLY A 43 12.92 21.79 11.37
N THR A 44 11.88 21.56 10.56
CA THR A 44 10.52 22.09 10.81
C THR A 44 9.61 21.00 11.40
N PRO A 45 8.46 21.36 11.98
CA PRO A 45 7.46 20.39 12.47
C PRO A 45 6.90 19.45 11.38
N ASP A 46 7.06 19.79 10.10
CA ASP A 46 6.56 18.98 8.97
C ASP A 46 7.53 17.85 8.57
N SER A 47 8.75 17.83 9.13
CA SER A 47 9.68 16.74 8.93
C SER A 47 9.52 15.67 10.00
N ASP A 48 9.34 14.44 9.52
CA ASP A 48 9.31 13.21 10.31
C ASP A 48 10.09 12.12 9.54
N PRO A 49 11.44 12.11 9.63
CA PRO A 49 12.24 11.14 8.90
C PRO A 49 11.91 9.68 9.22
N PRO A 50 11.62 9.28 10.48
CA PRO A 50 11.14 7.93 10.78
C PRO A 50 9.99 7.44 9.90
N PHE A 51 9.05 8.34 9.54
CA PHE A 51 7.92 8.05 8.66
C PHE A 51 8.31 7.60 7.24
N LEU A 52 9.58 7.76 6.84
CA LEU A 52 10.13 7.13 5.63
C LEU A 52 10.01 5.60 5.66
N ALA A 53 9.99 4.96 6.83
CA ALA A 53 9.75 3.51 6.93
C ALA A 53 8.45 3.14 6.23
N ILE A 54 7.35 3.81 6.61
CA ILE A 54 6.01 3.60 6.08
C ILE A 54 5.96 3.90 4.59
N GLN A 55 6.44 5.07 4.16
CA GLN A 55 6.39 5.46 2.75
C GLN A 55 7.17 4.50 1.84
N LEU A 56 8.35 4.05 2.26
CA LEU A 56 9.18 3.15 1.47
C LEU A 56 8.62 1.72 1.45
N THR A 57 8.12 1.22 2.59
CA THR A 57 7.43 -0.07 2.62
C THR A 57 6.18 -0.06 1.77
N ASP A 58 5.46 1.06 1.71
CA ASP A 58 4.20 1.13 0.97
C ASP A 58 4.42 1.04 -0.54
N ILE A 59 5.41 1.80 -1.04
CA ILE A 59 5.82 1.71 -2.44
C ILE A 59 6.37 0.32 -2.76
N ALA A 60 7.14 -0.29 -1.86
CA ALA A 60 7.65 -1.64 -2.06
C ALA A 60 6.52 -2.68 -2.13
N ALA A 61 5.54 -2.62 -1.23
CA ALA A 61 4.40 -3.53 -1.24
C ALA A 61 3.57 -3.39 -2.53
N PHE A 62 3.27 -2.14 -2.92
CA PHE A 62 2.58 -1.84 -4.17
C PHE A 62 3.34 -2.39 -5.37
N ALA A 63 4.65 -2.16 -5.45
CA ALA A 63 5.49 -2.64 -6.55
C ALA A 63 5.44 -4.17 -6.66
N VAL A 64 5.61 -4.88 -5.53
CA VAL A 64 5.59 -6.34 -5.47
C VAL A 64 4.22 -6.88 -5.88
N LEU A 65 3.13 -6.33 -5.36
CA LEU A 65 1.77 -6.78 -5.67
C LEU A 65 1.38 -6.47 -7.12
N ALA A 66 1.71 -5.28 -7.61
CA ALA A 66 1.44 -4.88 -9.00
C ALA A 66 2.24 -5.76 -9.99
N PHE A 67 3.51 -6.02 -9.68
CA PHE A 67 4.34 -6.94 -10.46
C PHE A 67 3.79 -8.37 -10.41
N ALA A 68 3.41 -8.87 -9.23
CA ALA A 68 2.80 -10.18 -9.08
C ALA A 68 1.49 -10.29 -9.89
N ALA A 69 0.66 -9.25 -9.88
CA ALA A 69 -0.54 -9.17 -10.70
C ALA A 69 -0.21 -9.24 -12.19
N PHE A 70 0.81 -8.52 -12.65
CA PHE A 70 1.27 -8.55 -14.04
C PHE A 70 1.86 -9.92 -14.44
N ALA A 71 2.64 -10.55 -13.56
CA ALA A 71 3.22 -11.87 -13.76
C ALA A 71 2.14 -12.96 -13.82
N ARG A 72 1.02 -12.77 -13.12
CA ARG A 72 -0.13 -13.68 -13.13
C ARG A 72 -1.24 -13.24 -14.10
N ARG A 73 -0.97 -12.36 -15.07
CA ARG A 73 -1.97 -11.85 -16.04
C ARG A 73 -2.71 -12.92 -16.85
N ASN A 74 -2.11 -14.09 -17.02
CA ASN A 74 -2.73 -15.23 -17.72
C ASN A 74 -3.68 -16.05 -16.81
N ASP A 75 -3.59 -15.88 -15.48
CA ASP A 75 -4.51 -16.44 -14.49
C ASP A 75 -5.49 -15.34 -14.06
N SER A 76 -6.66 -15.30 -14.72
CA SER A 76 -7.65 -14.23 -14.47
C SER A 76 -8.11 -14.16 -13.00
N PRO A 77 -8.44 -15.27 -12.32
CA PRO A 77 -8.73 -15.26 -10.88
C PRO A 77 -7.62 -14.67 -10.00
N ALA A 78 -6.35 -15.02 -10.23
CA ALA A 78 -5.24 -14.51 -9.44
C ALA A 78 -4.94 -13.04 -9.76
N HIS A 79 -4.84 -12.69 -11.05
CA HIS A 79 -4.57 -11.33 -11.53
C HIS A 79 -5.53 -10.31 -10.93
N LYS A 80 -6.84 -10.59 -10.98
CA LYS A 80 -7.88 -9.69 -10.46
C LYS A 80 -7.74 -9.42 -8.97
N ARG A 81 -7.34 -10.44 -8.20
CA ARG A 81 -7.17 -10.31 -6.76
C ARG A 81 -5.92 -9.51 -6.43
N LEU A 82 -4.81 -9.85 -7.07
CA LEU A 82 -3.52 -9.17 -6.83
C LEU A 82 -3.58 -7.70 -7.24
N ILE A 83 -4.19 -7.36 -8.38
CA ILE A 83 -4.30 -5.95 -8.79
C ILE A 83 -5.25 -5.17 -7.87
N LEU A 84 -6.35 -5.78 -7.41
CA LEU A 84 -7.26 -5.14 -6.46
C LEU A 84 -6.56 -4.90 -5.11
N LEU A 85 -5.83 -5.89 -4.61
CA LEU A 85 -5.04 -5.75 -3.37
C LEU A 85 -3.93 -4.70 -3.52
N ALA A 86 -3.23 -4.64 -4.66
CA ALA A 86 -2.26 -3.57 -4.92
C ALA A 86 -2.91 -2.17 -4.91
N THR A 87 -4.09 -2.04 -5.52
CA THR A 87 -4.83 -0.77 -5.55
C THR A 87 -5.35 -0.38 -4.17
N LEU A 88 -5.91 -1.34 -3.42
CA LEU A 88 -6.35 -1.14 -2.04
C LEU A 88 -5.16 -0.68 -1.19
N TYR A 89 -4.05 -1.40 -1.27
CA TYR A 89 -2.82 -1.08 -0.57
C TYR A 89 -2.36 0.36 -0.83
N ILE A 90 -2.09 0.76 -2.09
CA ILE A 90 -1.63 2.14 -2.36
C ILE A 90 -2.66 3.25 -2.03
N SER A 91 -3.91 2.88 -1.77
CA SER A 91 -4.96 3.81 -1.36
C SER A 91 -4.92 4.11 0.15
N ASP A 92 -4.15 3.34 0.93
CA ASP A 92 -3.98 3.54 2.38
C ASP A 92 -3.56 4.97 2.73
N ALA A 93 -2.63 5.56 1.97
CA ALA A 93 -2.17 6.92 2.16
C ALA A 93 -3.30 7.94 1.97
N GLY A 94 -4.26 7.64 1.08
CA GLY A 94 -5.47 8.45 0.91
C GLY A 94 -6.38 8.36 2.13
N PHE A 95 -6.63 7.14 2.62
CA PHE A 95 -7.43 6.92 3.82
C PHE A 95 -6.80 7.48 5.09
N ALA A 96 -5.48 7.36 5.26
CA ALA A 96 -4.73 7.92 6.37
C ALA A 96 -4.89 9.44 6.44
N ARG A 97 -4.87 10.13 5.29
CA ARG A 97 -5.10 11.58 5.25
C ARG A 97 -6.55 11.95 5.56
N LEU A 98 -7.52 11.16 5.08
CA LEU A 98 -8.95 11.45 5.26
C LEU A 98 -9.47 11.11 6.66
N LEU A 99 -9.04 9.98 7.22
CA LEU A 99 -9.59 9.40 8.45
C LEU A 99 -8.56 9.32 9.58
N GLY A 100 -7.26 9.29 9.26
CA GLY A 100 -6.20 9.02 10.22
C GLY A 100 -6.13 10.03 11.36
N GLY A 101 -6.34 11.33 11.08
CA GLY A 101 -6.39 12.36 12.13
C GLY A 101 -7.52 12.12 13.14
N GLY A 102 -8.70 11.72 12.68
CA GLY A 102 -9.83 11.37 13.55
C GLY A 102 -9.57 10.10 14.37
N VAL A 103 -9.03 9.07 13.73
CA VAL A 103 -8.67 7.80 14.40
C VAL A 103 -7.58 8.03 15.46
N HIS A 104 -6.54 8.79 15.12
CA HIS A 104 -5.47 9.16 16.04
C HIS A 104 -5.99 9.99 17.22
N GLY A 105 -6.90 10.95 16.97
CA GLY A 105 -7.53 11.73 18.04
C GLY A 105 -8.33 10.88 19.04
N LEU A 106 -8.94 9.78 18.58
CA LEU A 106 -9.71 8.87 19.43
C LEU A 106 -8.84 7.84 20.16
N LEU A 107 -7.82 7.30 19.50
CA LEU A 107 -7.01 6.18 20.03
C LEU A 107 -5.70 6.63 20.69
N GLY A 108 -5.27 7.87 20.47
CA GLY A 108 -4.06 8.45 21.04
C GLY A 108 -2.78 7.96 20.37
N ASN A 109 -1.70 7.91 21.15
CA ASN A 109 -0.36 7.55 20.68
C ASN A 109 -0.03 6.09 20.99
N GLY A 110 0.61 5.39 20.06
CA GLY A 110 1.13 4.04 20.28
C GLY A 110 1.29 3.25 18.99
N PHE A 111 1.70 1.99 19.11
CA PHE A 111 1.81 1.08 17.96
C PHE A 111 0.45 0.85 17.28
N TRP A 112 -0.53 0.36 18.04
CA TRP A 112 -1.86 0.06 17.51
C TRP A 112 -2.65 1.30 17.08
N PRO A 113 -2.63 2.42 17.80
CA PRO A 113 -3.24 3.66 17.32
C PRO A 113 -2.65 4.15 15.98
N LEU A 114 -1.32 4.13 15.83
CA LEU A 114 -0.66 4.49 14.57
C LEU A 114 -1.06 3.52 13.45
N PHE A 115 -0.96 2.21 13.70
CA PHE A 115 -1.39 1.18 12.76
C PHE A 115 -2.84 1.40 12.29
N ALA A 116 -3.76 1.64 13.24
CA ALA A 116 -5.17 1.87 12.92
C ALA A 116 -5.38 3.15 12.12
N SER A 117 -4.67 4.24 12.45
CA SER A 117 -4.77 5.52 11.73
C SER A 117 -4.32 5.42 10.27
N LEU A 118 -3.39 4.51 9.97
CA LEU A 118 -2.83 4.32 8.63
C LEU A 118 -3.61 3.28 7.82
N TYR A 119 -3.94 2.14 8.43
CA TYR A 119 -4.30 0.94 7.68
C TYR A 119 -5.73 0.43 7.91
N LEU A 120 -6.41 0.84 9.00
CA LEU A 120 -7.69 0.25 9.39
C LEU A 120 -8.73 0.26 8.27
N ALA A 121 -8.89 1.40 7.60
CA ALA A 121 -9.87 1.52 6.51
C ALA A 121 -9.57 0.55 5.36
N ASN A 122 -8.29 0.41 5.01
CA ASN A 122 -7.87 -0.49 3.94
C ASN A 122 -7.98 -1.96 4.34
N ASP A 123 -7.58 -2.30 5.55
CA ASP A 123 -7.65 -3.66 6.09
C ASP A 123 -9.09 -4.16 6.16
N LEU A 124 -10.04 -3.29 6.52
CA LEU A 124 -11.47 -3.64 6.48
C LEU A 124 -11.94 -3.97 5.06
N LEU A 125 -11.45 -3.28 4.03
CA LEU A 125 -11.77 -3.59 2.63
C LEU A 125 -11.13 -4.90 2.19
N ILE A 126 -9.88 -5.16 2.58
CA ILE A 126 -9.17 -6.41 2.30
C ILE A 126 -9.88 -7.59 2.99
N LEU A 127 -10.30 -7.43 4.25
CA LEU A 127 -11.07 -8.43 4.98
C LEU A 127 -12.44 -8.64 4.35
N GLY A 128 -13.12 -7.56 3.93
CA GLY A 128 -14.39 -7.64 3.21
C GLY A 128 -14.28 -8.42 1.90
N MET A 129 -13.18 -8.26 1.17
CA MET A 129 -12.88 -9.06 -0.02
C MET A 129 -12.70 -10.55 0.32
N GLY A 130 -12.02 -10.88 1.42
CA GLY A 130 -11.88 -12.25 1.91
C GLY A 130 -13.20 -12.86 2.36
N ALA A 131 -14.00 -12.10 3.11
CA ALA A 131 -15.33 -12.49 3.52
C ALA A 131 -16.23 -12.77 2.31
N TYR A 132 -16.17 -11.92 1.28
CA TYR A 132 -16.90 -12.14 0.03
C TYR A 132 -16.47 -13.43 -0.68
N ASP A 133 -15.17 -13.70 -0.78
CA ASP A 133 -14.65 -14.96 -1.35
C ASP A 133 -15.12 -16.17 -0.53
N LEU A 134 -15.11 -16.10 0.80
CA LEU A 134 -15.57 -17.17 1.68
C LEU A 134 -17.09 -17.39 1.59
N MET A 135 -17.88 -16.31 1.54
CA MET A 135 -19.34 -16.39 1.42
C MET A 135 -19.78 -16.99 0.08
N THR A 136 -19.17 -16.53 -1.03
CA THR A 136 -19.58 -16.90 -2.39
C THR A 136 -18.93 -18.16 -2.92
N ARG A 137 -17.68 -18.45 -2.54
CA ARG A 137 -16.88 -19.58 -3.07
C ARG A 137 -16.55 -20.62 -2.02
N LYS A 138 -16.85 -20.38 -0.73
CA LYS A 138 -16.53 -21.25 0.41
C LYS A 138 -15.03 -21.53 0.60
N ARG A 139 -14.17 -20.77 -0.08
CA ARG A 139 -12.71 -20.88 0.02
C ARG A 139 -12.04 -19.57 -0.32
N LEU A 140 -10.96 -19.27 0.39
CA LEU A 140 -10.06 -18.17 0.04
C LEU A 140 -9.14 -18.61 -1.10
N HIS A 141 -8.94 -17.72 -2.08
CA HIS A 141 -7.98 -17.99 -3.14
C HIS A 141 -6.55 -17.90 -2.59
N PRO A 142 -5.62 -18.81 -2.94
CA PRO A 142 -4.24 -18.78 -2.43
C PRO A 142 -3.57 -17.42 -2.65
N ALA A 143 -3.72 -16.84 -3.85
CA ALA A 143 -3.20 -15.50 -4.16
C ALA A 143 -3.74 -14.38 -3.26
N TYR A 144 -5.00 -14.48 -2.79
CA TYR A 144 -5.54 -13.53 -1.81
C TYR A 144 -4.89 -13.75 -0.45
N ALA A 145 -4.87 -15.00 0.03
CA ALA A 145 -4.33 -15.31 1.36
C ALA A 145 -2.85 -14.93 1.49
N THR A 146 -2.03 -15.25 0.48
CA THR A 146 -0.60 -14.89 0.46
C THR A 146 -0.40 -13.38 0.39
N ALA A 147 -1.18 -12.67 -0.44
CA ALA A 147 -1.05 -11.23 -0.59
C ALA A 147 -1.55 -10.47 0.65
N ALA A 148 -2.67 -10.90 1.25
CA ALA A 148 -3.18 -10.32 2.49
C ALA A 148 -2.20 -10.53 3.67
N GLY A 149 -1.63 -11.73 3.78
CA GLY A 149 -0.59 -12.00 4.78
C GLY A 149 0.68 -11.16 4.56
N PHE A 150 1.11 -11.02 3.31
CA PHE A 150 2.24 -10.16 2.93
C PHE A 150 1.98 -8.68 3.26
N ILE A 151 0.78 -8.17 2.94
CA ILE A 151 0.35 -6.80 3.26
C ILE A 151 0.43 -6.57 4.76
N PHE A 152 -0.22 -7.44 5.54
CA PHE A 152 -0.26 -7.29 7.00
C PHE A 152 1.13 -7.35 7.64
N ALA A 153 1.98 -8.25 7.15
CA ALA A 153 3.37 -8.35 7.59
C ALA A 153 4.15 -7.06 7.30
N LEU A 154 3.99 -6.47 6.11
CA LEU A 154 4.66 -5.23 5.75
C LEU A 154 4.13 -4.03 6.53
N GLN A 155 2.81 -3.89 6.71
CA GLN A 155 2.23 -2.83 7.55
C GLN A 155 2.76 -2.91 8.97
N THR A 156 2.81 -4.12 9.54
CA THR A 156 3.35 -4.34 10.89
C THR A 156 4.83 -3.98 10.96
N ALA A 157 5.62 -4.42 9.97
CA ALA A 157 7.04 -4.09 9.88
C ALA A 157 7.28 -2.58 9.71
N ALA A 158 6.44 -1.89 8.94
CA ALA A 158 6.50 -0.46 8.70
C ALA A 158 6.34 0.34 9.99
N VAL A 159 5.26 0.06 10.76
CA VAL A 159 5.01 0.71 12.05
C VAL A 159 6.09 0.35 13.07
N PHE A 160 6.58 -0.89 13.03
CA PHE A 160 7.67 -1.32 13.91
C PHE A 160 8.97 -0.56 13.62
N LEU A 161 9.34 -0.42 12.33
CA LEU A 161 10.52 0.33 11.90
C LEU A 161 10.39 1.81 12.21
N ASP A 162 9.25 2.43 11.92
CA ASP A 162 8.96 3.84 12.24
C ASP A 162 9.25 4.14 13.72
N ARG A 163 8.83 3.26 14.62
CA ARG A 163 9.05 3.41 16.06
C ARG A 163 10.39 2.89 16.57
N SER A 164 11.20 2.29 15.70
CA SER A 164 12.48 1.67 16.08
C SER A 164 13.56 2.74 16.27
N PRO A 165 14.31 2.70 17.39
CA PRO A 165 15.44 3.61 17.60
C PRO A 165 16.56 3.37 16.58
N VAL A 166 16.63 2.18 15.98
CA VAL A 166 17.65 1.82 14.97
C VAL A 166 17.33 2.44 13.61
N TRP A 167 16.06 2.64 13.29
CA TRP A 167 15.63 3.18 12.01
C TRP A 167 15.87 4.69 11.90
N LYS A 168 15.60 5.44 12.97
CA LYS A 168 15.76 6.89 13.00
C LYS A 168 17.11 7.39 12.43
N PRO A 169 18.29 6.90 12.87
CA PRO A 169 19.56 7.37 12.31
C PRO A 169 19.76 6.96 10.83
N ILE A 170 19.15 5.87 10.37
CA ILE A 170 19.19 5.46 8.97
C ILE A 170 18.36 6.43 8.13
N ALA A 171 17.15 6.75 8.59
CA ALA A 171 16.26 7.71 7.94
C ALA A 171 16.90 9.10 7.78
N LEU A 172 17.63 9.56 8.81
CA LEU A 172 18.39 10.81 8.76
C LEU A 172 19.49 10.77 7.70
N ARG A 173 20.28 9.70 7.65
CA ARG A 173 21.32 9.54 6.63
C ARG A 173 20.76 9.55 5.21
N LEU A 174 19.58 8.97 5.01
CA LEU A 174 18.92 8.94 3.70
C LEU A 174 18.54 10.35 3.20
N ILE A 175 18.29 11.30 4.10
CA ILE A 175 18.02 12.70 3.75
C ILE A 175 19.26 13.60 3.81
N GLY A 176 20.41 13.06 4.21
CA GLY A 176 21.70 13.76 4.25
C GLY A 176 22.04 14.42 5.59
N HIS A 177 21.46 13.93 6.70
CA HIS A 177 21.65 14.45 8.06
C HIS A 177 22.10 13.37 9.05
#